data_AF-A0A919Q710-F1
#
_entry.id   AF-A0A919Q710-F1
#
_cell.length_a   1.000
_cell.length_b   1.000
_cell.length_c   1.000
_cell.angle_alpha   90.00
_cell.angle_beta   90.00
_cell.angle_gamma   90.00
#
_symmetry.space_group_name_H-M   'P 1'
#
loop_
_entity.id
_entity.type
_entity.pdbx_description
1 polymer ?
#
loop_
_entity_poly.entity_id
_entity_poly.type
_entity_poly.pdbx_seq_one_letter_code
_entity_poly.pdbx_strand_id
1 'polypeptide(L)'
;MRKRSIAIAGVLLAGSLVLPVSSSPALGAVVGPSLDNFVDIRRVPPGSTGVRAGRGSFVSQCGRNQNGHRNSDNHIVAPGVTNGAHHVHDYVGNRTTNGFSTDQSLAAGGTTCRFGDRSAYFWPVIRLRPDLLQELRDAQNQNRNQRNNQQGQNQQNQDQQNQQGQQQQNQDQQNQQGQDQGQNQGQQQLPQDQQGQQQQNQQNQQGQQQGQQGQDQQGQQQNPQDQGQQQQNQGNGDQNAQNAQGFTAQNANQRRSPGGNNQGNNQGNNQGNQGNQGNQGNPQPTATPSQQPTQPAPPRPGEDGSELGGAADGNIGQILTPRSVTLQFRGNPFSRVVAMPRFLRLITGDAKASTNGGANARAQWSCTGFTNRFTSTQYPLCPRGSLLVRMLDFPSCWDGQNTDSANHRTHVLFPGQNGACPAGTRAIPQLRMTLTYQVPQGPSFAVDAFPEQLHNPVTDHADFHNVMSTQLMNAVVQCINRGQRC
;
A
#
# COMPACT_ATOMS: atom_id res chain seq x y z
N MET A 1 3.54 76.61 35.79
CA MET A 1 4.05 76.15 37.10
C MET A 1 4.37 74.66 36.97
N ARG A 2 5.66 74.27 36.85
CA ARG A 2 6.53 73.62 37.88
C ARG A 2 6.03 72.21 38.27
N LYS A 3 6.75 71.07 38.17
CA LYS A 3 8.18 70.65 38.16
C LYS A 3 8.27 69.26 37.45
N ARG A 4 9.20 68.95 36.52
CA ARG A 4 10.61 68.46 36.63
C ARG A 4 10.84 67.11 37.36
N SER A 5 11.44 66.14 36.63
CA SER A 5 12.60 65.22 36.92
C SER A 5 12.70 64.18 35.77
N ILE A 6 13.74 64.08 34.90
CA ILE A 6 15.16 63.62 35.03
C ILE A 6 15.21 62.17 35.61
N ALA A 7 15.80 61.10 35.04
CA ALA A 7 17.13 60.86 34.42
C ALA A 7 17.17 59.43 33.76
N ILE A 8 17.84 59.18 32.62
CA ILE A 8 19.24 58.67 32.37
C ILE A 8 19.35 57.15 32.07
N ALA A 9 20.29 56.83 31.16
CA ALA A 9 20.95 55.56 30.80
C ALA A 9 20.23 54.72 29.71
N GLY A 10 20.79 54.42 28.53
CA GLY A 10 22.19 54.33 28.12
C GLY A 10 22.65 52.87 28.14
N VAL A 11 22.42 52.12 27.05
CA VAL A 11 23.12 50.87 26.75
C VAL A 11 23.28 50.73 25.24
N LEU A 12 24.55 50.80 24.79
CA LEU A 12 25.03 50.30 23.50
C LEU A 12 25.00 48.77 23.52
N LEU A 13 24.33 48.14 22.56
CA LEU A 13 24.54 46.72 22.25
C LEU A 13 24.78 46.58 20.75
N ALA A 14 26.03 46.31 20.41
CA ALA A 14 26.44 45.77 19.12
C ALA A 14 25.80 44.39 18.95
N GLY A 15 24.76 44.31 18.12
CA GLY A 15 24.11 43.07 17.74
C GLY A 15 24.75 42.52 16.48
N SER A 16 25.63 41.54 16.63
CA SER A 16 26.18 40.71 15.56
C SER A 16 25.05 40.17 14.67
N LEU A 17 25.18 40.38 13.35
CA LEU A 17 24.30 39.80 12.35
C LEU A 17 24.51 38.27 12.36
N VAL A 18 23.69 37.55 13.11
CA VAL A 18 23.59 36.09 12.99
C VAL A 18 22.72 35.83 11.77
N LEU A 19 23.34 35.52 10.65
CA LEU A 19 22.62 34.97 9.50
C LEU A 19 21.96 33.66 9.97
N PRO A 20 20.64 33.50 9.88
CA PRO A 20 20.04 32.19 10.10
C PRO A 20 20.57 31.29 8.99
N VAL A 21 21.40 30.32 9.37
CA VAL A 21 21.62 29.15 8.53
C VAL A 21 20.27 28.47 8.49
N SER A 22 19.51 28.72 7.43
CA SER A 22 18.32 27.95 7.09
C SER A 22 18.79 26.52 6.81
N SER A 23 18.96 25.73 7.87
CA SER A 23 18.90 24.28 7.77
C SER A 23 17.47 23.98 7.33
N SER A 24 17.27 23.96 6.02
CA SER A 24 16.13 23.27 5.43
C SER A 24 16.12 21.90 6.08
N PRO A 25 15.05 21.48 6.79
CA PRO A 25 14.92 20.08 7.09
C PRO A 25 14.95 19.39 5.73
N ALA A 26 15.92 18.51 5.53
CA ALA A 26 15.91 17.67 4.35
C ALA A 26 14.51 17.07 4.26
N LEU A 27 13.86 17.21 3.10
CA LEU A 27 12.70 16.42 2.69
C LEU A 27 13.14 14.95 2.50
N GLY A 28 13.78 14.38 3.51
CA GLY A 28 14.21 13.00 3.63
C GLY A 28 13.29 12.24 4.58
N ALA A 29 12.00 12.56 4.59
CA ALA A 29 11.01 11.66 5.15
C ALA A 29 11.10 10.37 4.34
N VAL A 30 11.41 9.26 4.99
CA VAL A 30 11.48 7.95 4.35
C VAL A 30 10.11 7.66 3.74
N VAL A 31 9.97 7.88 2.44
CA VAL A 31 8.81 7.48 1.66
C VAL A 31 9.01 5.99 1.42
N GLY A 32 8.41 5.15 2.28
CA GLY A 32 8.44 3.70 2.11
C GLY A 32 7.96 3.26 0.71
N PRO A 33 8.03 1.98 0.35
CA PRO A 33 8.41 0.85 1.19
C PRO A 33 9.93 0.76 1.36
N SER A 34 10.41 -0.04 2.32
CA SER A 34 11.82 -0.42 2.43
C SER A 34 12.12 -1.70 1.65
N LEU A 35 13.40 -2.02 1.46
CA LEU A 35 13.82 -3.26 0.80
C LEU A 35 13.31 -4.54 1.50
N ASP A 36 13.11 -4.51 2.82
CA ASP A 36 12.59 -5.63 3.62
C ASP A 36 11.10 -5.91 3.36
N ASN A 37 10.40 -4.96 2.73
CA ASN A 37 9.04 -5.20 2.28
C ASN A 37 8.98 -6.06 1.02
N PHE A 38 10.11 -6.56 0.50
CA PHE A 38 10.15 -7.43 -0.67
C PHE A 38 10.61 -8.85 -0.33
N VAL A 39 10.02 -9.83 -1.01
CA VAL A 39 10.35 -11.25 -0.84
C VAL A 39 10.41 -11.97 -2.17
N ASP A 40 11.41 -12.82 -2.37
CA ASP A 40 11.40 -13.75 -3.52
C ASP A 40 10.19 -14.69 -3.41
N ILE A 41 9.32 -14.68 -4.41
CA ILE A 41 8.10 -15.51 -4.40
C ILE A 41 8.39 -17.01 -4.25
N ARG A 42 9.59 -17.46 -4.63
CA ARG A 42 10.03 -18.85 -4.47
C ARG A 42 10.28 -19.24 -3.02
N ARG A 43 10.55 -18.24 -2.15
CA ARG A 43 10.73 -18.43 -0.70
C ARG A 43 9.42 -18.42 0.07
N VAL A 44 8.35 -17.87 -0.52
CA VAL A 44 7.01 -17.90 0.08
C VAL A 44 6.48 -19.33 0.02
N PRO A 45 6.10 -19.96 1.15
CA PRO A 45 5.55 -21.31 1.15
C PRO A 45 4.31 -21.43 0.27
N PRO A 46 4.09 -22.58 -0.41
CA PRO A 46 2.82 -22.83 -1.06
C PRO A 46 1.74 -22.99 0.00
N GLY A 47 0.56 -22.43 -0.24
CA GLY A 47 -0.55 -22.43 0.71
C GLY A 47 -1.91 -22.41 0.03
N SER A 48 -2.98 -22.63 0.81
CA SER A 48 -4.35 -22.63 0.28
C SER A 48 -4.63 -21.30 -0.43
N THR A 49 -4.98 -21.39 -1.71
CA THR A 49 -5.53 -20.29 -2.50
C THR A 49 -6.71 -19.68 -1.75
N GLY A 50 -6.88 -18.35 -1.80
CA GLY A 50 -7.99 -17.64 -1.14
C GLY A 50 -9.34 -18.33 -1.31
N VAL A 51 -10.26 -18.14 -0.35
CA VAL A 51 -11.59 -18.76 -0.19
C VAL A 51 -12.01 -19.73 -1.30
N ARG A 52 -12.24 -20.99 -0.93
CA ARG A 52 -12.78 -22.02 -1.84
C ARG A 52 -14.11 -21.54 -2.45
N ALA A 53 -14.14 -21.47 -3.77
CA ALA A 53 -15.32 -21.10 -4.54
C ALA A 53 -16.09 -22.33 -5.06
N GLY A 54 -17.35 -22.12 -5.41
CA GLY A 54 -18.18 -23.05 -6.16
C GLY A 54 -17.72 -23.20 -7.62
N ARG A 55 -18.31 -24.15 -8.34
CA ARG A 55 -17.89 -24.51 -9.72
C ARG A 55 -18.22 -23.44 -10.77
N GLY A 56 -19.31 -22.71 -10.59
CA GLY A 56 -19.75 -21.68 -11.54
C GLY A 56 -19.09 -20.32 -11.30
N SER A 57 -18.90 -19.57 -12.39
CA SER A 57 -18.37 -18.22 -12.38
C SER A 57 -19.00 -17.35 -13.46
N PHE A 58 -18.92 -16.04 -13.29
CA PHE A 58 -19.22 -15.02 -14.29
C PHE A 58 -18.05 -14.01 -14.35
N VAL A 59 -17.57 -13.64 -15.53
CA VAL A 59 -16.51 -12.61 -15.69
C VAL A 59 -17.08 -11.34 -16.30
N SER A 60 -17.03 -10.23 -15.55
CA SER A 60 -17.36 -8.90 -16.09
C SER A 60 -16.18 -8.34 -16.90
N GLN A 61 -16.43 -8.01 -18.16
CA GLN A 61 -15.42 -7.47 -19.07
C GLN A 61 -15.48 -5.94 -19.08
N CYS A 62 -14.63 -5.29 -18.29
CA CYS A 62 -14.63 -3.83 -18.10
C CYS A 62 -13.36 -3.12 -18.58
N GLY A 63 -12.41 -3.86 -19.14
CA GLY A 63 -11.09 -3.34 -19.52
C GLY A 63 -10.15 -3.19 -18.31
N ARG A 64 -9.07 -2.43 -18.49
CA ARG A 64 -7.96 -2.29 -17.52
C ARG A 64 -7.66 -0.82 -17.16
N ASN A 65 -8.67 0.03 -17.23
CA ASN A 65 -8.59 1.48 -17.09
C ASN A 65 -7.70 2.19 -18.14
N GLN A 66 -7.79 1.78 -19.41
CA GLN A 66 -7.04 2.41 -20.50
C GLN A 66 -7.48 3.84 -20.80
N ASN A 67 -8.70 4.19 -20.39
CA ASN A 67 -9.26 5.53 -20.47
C ASN A 67 -8.79 6.47 -19.35
N GLY A 68 -7.98 5.99 -18.40
CA GLY A 68 -7.34 6.81 -17.38
C GLY A 68 -8.28 7.44 -16.36
N HIS A 69 -9.40 6.79 -16.04
CA HIS A 69 -10.28 7.28 -14.98
C HIS A 69 -9.62 7.04 -13.61
N ARG A 70 -9.07 8.11 -13.03
CA ARG A 70 -8.33 8.10 -11.76
C ARG A 70 -8.67 9.34 -10.95
N ASN A 71 -8.74 9.17 -9.64
CA ASN A 71 -8.81 10.25 -8.65
C ASN A 71 -8.45 9.65 -7.28
N SER A 72 -8.28 10.50 -6.27
CA SER A 72 -7.99 10.08 -4.90
C SER A 72 -9.21 10.10 -3.97
N ASP A 73 -10.40 10.03 -4.56
CA ASP A 73 -11.64 10.04 -3.82
C ASP A 73 -12.06 8.61 -3.43
N ASN A 74 -12.97 8.50 -2.47
CA ASN A 74 -13.68 7.26 -2.20
C ASN A 74 -15.10 7.57 -1.72
N HIS A 75 -16.09 7.44 -2.60
CA HIS A 75 -17.49 7.74 -2.29
C HIS A 75 -18.16 6.73 -1.34
N ILE A 76 -17.52 5.59 -1.08
CA ILE A 76 -18.03 4.60 -0.13
C ILE A 76 -17.67 5.03 1.28
N VAL A 77 -16.38 5.22 1.56
CA VAL A 77 -15.88 5.49 2.93
C VAL A 77 -15.78 6.98 3.28
N ALA A 78 -15.71 7.86 2.29
CA ALA A 78 -15.59 9.31 2.46
C ALA A 78 -16.51 10.07 1.47
N PRO A 79 -17.83 9.84 1.52
CA PRO A 79 -18.77 10.48 0.60
C PRO A 79 -18.74 12.00 0.70
N GLY A 80 -18.71 12.68 -0.44
CA GLY A 80 -18.65 14.13 -0.56
C GLY A 80 -17.26 14.75 -0.31
N VAL A 81 -16.23 13.92 -0.11
CA VAL A 81 -14.87 14.37 0.19
C VAL A 81 -13.95 14.11 -1.00
N THR A 82 -13.33 15.18 -1.51
CA THR A 82 -12.22 15.07 -2.46
C THR A 82 -10.95 14.66 -1.74
N ASN A 83 -10.11 13.81 -2.34
CA ASN A 83 -8.92 13.26 -1.71
C ASN A 83 -9.18 12.50 -0.40
N GLY A 84 -10.41 12.01 -0.17
CA GLY A 84 -10.75 11.28 1.05
C GLY A 84 -9.92 10.01 1.27
N ALA A 85 -9.26 9.51 0.23
CA ALA A 85 -8.40 8.34 0.30
C ALA A 85 -6.92 8.67 0.55
N HIS A 86 -6.44 9.89 0.26
CA HIS A 86 -5.00 10.24 0.27
C HIS A 86 -4.10 9.34 -0.61
N HIS A 87 -4.70 8.55 -1.51
CA HIS A 87 -4.03 7.76 -2.53
C HIS A 87 -4.89 7.70 -3.78
N VAL A 88 -4.27 7.54 -4.94
CA VAL A 88 -5.00 7.48 -6.21
C VAL A 88 -5.57 6.07 -6.44
N HIS A 89 -6.82 6.01 -6.89
CA HIS A 89 -7.47 4.79 -7.36
C HIS A 89 -7.49 4.70 -8.88
N ASP A 90 -7.34 3.49 -9.40
CA ASP A 90 -7.75 3.12 -10.76
C ASP A 90 -9.22 2.70 -10.72
N TYR A 91 -10.04 3.19 -11.66
CA TYR A 91 -11.45 2.81 -11.80
C TYR A 91 -11.71 2.06 -13.11
N VAL A 92 -12.54 1.02 -13.05
CA VAL A 92 -13.18 0.42 -14.24
C VAL A 92 -14.69 0.27 -14.01
N GLY A 93 -15.42 0.10 -15.12
CA GLY A 93 -16.87 0.12 -15.12
C GLY A 93 -17.39 1.53 -15.18
N ASN A 94 -17.98 2.02 -14.09
CA ASN A 94 -18.58 3.34 -14.05
C ASN A 94 -17.57 4.45 -14.42
N ARG A 95 -17.97 5.33 -15.35
CA ARG A 95 -17.11 6.38 -15.91
C ARG A 95 -17.25 7.73 -15.20
N THR A 96 -18.11 7.80 -14.17
CA THR A 96 -18.42 9.05 -13.46
C THR A 96 -18.12 8.98 -11.96
N THR A 97 -17.51 7.88 -11.48
CA THR A 97 -17.15 7.69 -10.07
C THR A 97 -16.13 8.70 -9.56
N ASN A 98 -16.48 9.39 -8.49
CA ASN A 98 -15.67 10.35 -7.75
C ASN A 98 -16.27 10.52 -6.35
N GLY A 99 -15.69 11.37 -5.50
CA GLY A 99 -16.12 11.55 -4.11
C GLY A 99 -17.58 11.94 -3.94
N PHE A 100 -18.20 12.59 -4.93
CA PHE A 100 -19.59 13.04 -4.90
C PHE A 100 -20.58 12.06 -5.54
N SER A 101 -20.11 10.85 -5.89
CA SER A 101 -20.96 9.86 -6.53
C SER A 101 -22.02 9.33 -5.58
N THR A 102 -23.26 9.27 -6.09
CA THR A 102 -24.43 8.71 -5.41
C THR A 102 -24.95 7.50 -6.19
N ASP A 103 -25.86 6.74 -5.59
CA ASP A 103 -26.55 5.65 -6.27
C ASP A 103 -27.19 6.13 -7.59
N GLN A 104 -27.80 7.31 -7.56
CA GLN A 104 -28.47 7.92 -8.71
C GLN A 104 -27.47 8.37 -9.77
N SER A 105 -26.38 9.04 -9.38
CA SER A 105 -25.39 9.53 -10.36
C SER A 105 -24.66 8.36 -11.04
N LEU A 106 -24.30 7.33 -10.28
CA LEU A 106 -23.69 6.12 -10.84
C LEU A 106 -24.69 5.34 -11.72
N ALA A 107 -25.96 5.27 -11.34
CA ALA A 107 -26.99 4.64 -12.15
C ALA A 107 -27.24 5.37 -13.49
N ALA A 108 -27.06 6.69 -13.52
CA ALA A 108 -27.15 7.51 -14.73
C ALA A 108 -25.86 7.52 -15.56
N GLY A 109 -24.71 7.17 -14.95
CA GLY A 109 -23.39 7.20 -15.58
C GLY A 109 -23.19 6.20 -16.72
N GLY A 110 -22.21 6.51 -17.57
CA GLY A 110 -21.70 5.58 -18.58
C GLY A 110 -20.83 4.48 -17.95
N THR A 111 -20.56 3.42 -18.72
CA THR A 111 -19.70 2.32 -18.27
C THR A 111 -18.69 1.88 -19.33
N THR A 112 -17.54 1.35 -18.91
CA THR A 112 -16.60 0.61 -19.74
C THR A 112 -16.91 -0.89 -19.81
N CYS A 113 -17.82 -1.39 -18.96
CA CYS A 113 -18.20 -2.79 -18.93
C CYS A 113 -19.16 -3.18 -20.05
N ARG A 114 -19.04 -4.43 -20.50
CA ARG A 114 -20.05 -5.06 -21.36
C ARG A 114 -21.38 -5.25 -20.61
N PHE A 115 -22.44 -5.52 -21.37
CA PHE A 115 -23.79 -5.79 -20.87
C PHE A 115 -24.41 -4.68 -20.00
N GLY A 116 -23.87 -3.45 -20.07
CA GLY A 116 -24.41 -2.30 -19.34
C GLY A 116 -24.18 -2.36 -17.83
N ASP A 117 -23.21 -3.14 -17.35
CA ASP A 117 -22.79 -3.13 -15.95
C ASP A 117 -22.26 -1.74 -15.57
N ARG A 118 -23.03 -0.94 -14.86
CA ARG A 118 -22.64 0.42 -14.42
C ARG A 118 -21.92 0.43 -13.07
N SER A 119 -21.53 -0.73 -12.55
CA SER A 119 -20.87 -0.82 -11.24
C SER A 119 -19.52 -0.12 -11.25
N ALA A 120 -19.13 0.42 -10.09
CA ALA A 120 -17.78 0.96 -9.89
C ALA A 120 -16.90 -0.13 -9.27
N TYR A 121 -15.77 -0.42 -9.91
CA TYR A 121 -14.73 -1.31 -9.41
C TYR A 121 -13.44 -0.51 -9.31
N PHE A 122 -12.84 -0.45 -8.13
CA PHE A 122 -11.64 0.37 -7.94
C PHE A 122 -10.69 -0.14 -6.87
N TRP A 123 -9.42 0.20 -7.04
CA TRP A 123 -8.28 -0.26 -6.23
C TRP A 123 -7.19 0.81 -6.24
N PRO A 124 -6.33 0.91 -5.21
CA PRO A 124 -5.22 1.86 -5.20
C PRO A 124 -4.24 1.49 -6.32
N VAL A 125 -3.74 2.51 -7.01
CA VAL A 125 -2.75 2.31 -8.07
C VAL A 125 -1.45 1.75 -7.50
N ILE A 126 -0.61 1.17 -8.35
CA ILE A 126 0.79 0.92 -8.01
C ILE A 126 1.66 1.86 -8.84
N ARG A 127 2.76 2.33 -8.26
CA ARG A 127 3.74 3.17 -8.91
C ARG A 127 5.04 2.46 -9.13
N LEU A 128 5.72 2.79 -10.21
CA LEU A 128 7.10 2.44 -10.46
C LEU A 128 7.99 3.28 -9.54
N ARG A 129 8.86 2.58 -8.79
CA ARG A 129 9.78 3.13 -7.81
C ARG A 129 11.23 2.78 -8.17
N PRO A 130 11.83 3.48 -9.16
CA PRO A 130 13.20 3.21 -9.58
C PRO A 130 14.25 3.59 -8.52
N ASP A 131 13.87 4.43 -7.56
CA ASP A 131 14.64 4.79 -6.38
C ASP A 131 14.95 3.57 -5.49
N LEU A 132 14.01 2.62 -5.35
CA LEU A 132 14.25 1.36 -4.60
C LEU A 132 15.31 0.48 -5.25
N LEU A 133 15.38 0.47 -6.60
CA LEU A 133 16.43 -0.23 -7.31
C LEU A 133 17.80 0.45 -7.11
N GLN A 134 17.79 1.78 -6.97
CA GLN A 134 19.00 2.54 -6.69
C GLN A 134 19.48 2.28 -5.26
N GLU A 135 18.58 2.32 -4.28
CA GLU A 135 18.86 1.97 -2.88
C GLU A 135 19.47 0.56 -2.75
N LEU A 136 18.91 -0.42 -3.46
CA LEU A 136 19.47 -1.77 -3.48
C LEU A 136 20.90 -1.81 -4.05
N ARG A 137 21.17 -1.06 -5.12
CA ARG A 137 22.52 -0.99 -5.71
C ARG A 137 23.51 -0.34 -4.74
N ASP A 138 23.10 0.73 -4.07
CA ASP A 138 23.94 1.45 -3.13
C ASP A 138 24.26 0.60 -1.90
N ALA A 139 23.26 -0.11 -1.35
CA ALA A 139 23.45 -1.07 -0.27
C ALA A 139 24.43 -2.20 -0.65
N GLN A 140 24.34 -2.72 -1.88
CA GLN A 140 25.28 -3.75 -2.37
C GLN A 140 26.71 -3.22 -2.53
N ASN A 141 26.87 -1.99 -3.03
CA ASN A 141 28.17 -1.35 -3.17
C ASN A 141 28.82 -1.07 -1.81
N GLN A 142 28.05 -0.59 -0.84
CA GLN A 142 28.53 -0.38 0.53
C GLN A 142 29.01 -1.69 1.16
N ASN A 143 28.24 -2.77 1.04
CA ASN A 143 28.64 -4.10 1.52
C ASN A 143 29.92 -4.61 0.85
N ARG A 144 30.09 -4.37 -0.46
CA ARG A 144 31.32 -4.73 -1.18
C ARG A 144 32.51 -3.93 -0.67
N ASN A 145 32.36 -2.62 -0.50
CA ASN A 145 33.43 -1.76 0.01
C ASN A 145 33.84 -2.14 1.43
N GLN A 146 32.88 -2.49 2.30
CA GLN A 146 33.17 -2.99 3.65
C GLN A 146 33.98 -4.29 3.62
N ARG A 147 33.63 -5.24 2.75
CA ARG A 147 34.39 -6.50 2.58
C ARG A 147 35.80 -6.24 2.06
N ASN A 148 35.96 -5.36 1.07
CA ASN A 148 37.27 -5.01 0.52
C ASN A 148 38.15 -4.33 1.59
N ASN A 149 37.58 -3.45 2.40
CA ASN A 149 38.30 -2.81 3.50
C ASN A 149 38.72 -3.82 4.57
N GLN A 150 37.85 -4.75 4.95
CA GLN A 150 38.19 -5.84 5.88
C GLN A 150 39.29 -6.75 5.31
N GLN A 151 39.24 -7.08 4.01
CA GLN A 151 40.29 -7.86 3.35
C GLN A 151 41.62 -7.10 3.33
N GLY A 152 41.62 -5.81 3.03
CA GLY A 152 42.81 -4.97 3.08
C GLY A 152 43.42 -4.88 4.49
N GLN A 153 42.58 -4.76 5.53
CA GLN A 153 43.03 -4.79 6.92
C GLN A 153 43.63 -6.14 7.31
N ASN A 154 43.00 -7.25 6.91
CA ASN A 154 43.51 -8.59 7.16
C ASN A 154 44.86 -8.82 6.46
N GLN A 155 45.02 -8.33 5.23
CA GLN A 155 46.26 -8.43 4.48
C GLN A 155 47.38 -7.61 5.13
N GLN A 156 47.08 -6.38 5.56
CA GLN A 156 48.04 -5.56 6.32
C GLN A 156 48.48 -6.23 7.63
N ASN A 157 47.55 -6.87 8.35
CA ASN A 157 47.87 -7.60 9.58
C ASN A 157 48.75 -8.83 9.29
N GLN A 158 48.49 -9.56 8.20
CA GLN A 158 49.34 -10.69 7.78
C GLN A 158 50.75 -10.24 7.37
N ASP A 159 50.87 -9.14 6.63
CA ASP A 159 52.16 -8.58 6.24
C ASP A 159 52.98 -8.14 7.46
N GLN A 160 52.33 -7.53 8.46
CA GLN A 160 52.98 -7.17 9.72
C GLN A 160 53.46 -8.41 10.50
N GLN A 161 52.64 -9.46 10.59
CA GLN A 161 53.03 -10.72 11.24
C GLN A 161 54.22 -11.39 10.51
N ASN A 162 54.20 -11.41 9.19
CA ASN A 162 55.30 -11.96 8.39
C ASN A 162 56.60 -11.15 8.59
N GLN A 163 56.52 -9.82 8.64
CA GLN A 163 57.68 -8.97 8.93
C GLN A 163 58.23 -9.20 10.35
N GLN A 164 57.36 -9.34 11.35
CA GLN A 164 57.78 -9.66 12.72
C GLN A 164 58.45 -11.03 12.78
N GLY A 165 57.90 -12.05 12.10
CA GLY A 165 58.49 -13.38 12.00
C GLY A 165 59.87 -13.37 11.33
N GLN A 166 60.06 -12.59 10.26
CA GLN A 166 61.37 -12.43 9.61
C GLN A 166 62.39 -11.73 10.51
N GLN A 167 61.97 -10.69 11.25
CA GLN A 167 62.85 -10.00 12.21
C GLN A 167 63.31 -10.95 13.31
N GLN A 168 62.42 -11.80 13.82
CA GLN A 168 62.75 -12.78 14.85
C GLN A 168 63.72 -13.85 14.33
N GLN A 169 63.51 -14.38 13.11
CA GLN A 169 64.45 -15.30 12.47
C GLN A 169 65.84 -14.69 12.27
N ASN A 170 65.91 -13.41 11.87
CA ASN A 170 67.19 -12.72 11.70
C ASN A 170 67.92 -12.52 13.05
N GLN A 171 67.19 -12.22 14.13
CA GLN A 171 67.76 -12.14 15.49
C GLN A 171 68.30 -13.50 15.95
N ASP A 172 67.56 -14.59 15.68
CA ASP A 172 67.99 -15.95 16.04
C ASP A 172 69.25 -16.37 15.27
N GLN A 173 69.37 -16.00 13.99
CA GLN A 173 70.60 -16.24 13.19
C GLN A 173 71.80 -15.42 13.69
N GLN A 174 71.59 -14.16 14.06
CA GLN A 174 72.65 -13.33 14.64
C GLN A 174 73.13 -13.87 16.00
N ASN A 175 72.21 -14.37 16.83
CA ASN A 175 72.56 -15.02 18.08
C ASN A 175 73.32 -16.34 17.88
N GLN A 176 73.01 -17.12 16.84
CA GLN A 176 73.78 -18.32 16.49
C GLN A 176 75.18 -17.98 15.95
N GLN A 177 75.32 -16.95 15.11
CA GLN A 177 76.64 -16.49 14.61
C GLN A 177 77.50 -15.86 15.72
N GLY A 178 76.87 -15.21 16.72
CA GLY A 178 77.56 -14.72 17.92
C GLY A 178 78.04 -15.82 18.86
N GLN A 179 77.42 -17.00 18.83
CA GLN A 179 77.85 -18.16 19.62
C GLN A 179 79.04 -18.91 19.01
N ASP A 180 79.22 -18.86 17.68
CA ASP A 180 80.40 -19.42 17.01
C ASP A 180 81.66 -18.54 17.15
N GLN A 181 81.53 -17.26 17.49
CA GLN A 181 82.67 -16.38 17.79
C GLN A 181 83.03 -16.31 19.29
N GLY A 182 82.25 -16.97 20.16
CA GLY A 182 82.41 -16.92 21.62
C GLY A 182 83.11 -18.12 22.27
N GLN A 183 83.50 -19.15 21.51
CA GLN A 183 84.17 -20.33 22.07
C GLN A 183 85.69 -20.15 22.23
N ASN A 184 86.13 -19.06 22.87
CA ASN A 184 87.44 -19.03 23.50
C ASN A 184 87.53 -17.92 24.56
N GLN A 185 86.93 -18.13 25.74
CA GLN A 185 87.53 -17.81 27.04
C GLN A 185 86.56 -18.16 28.17
N GLY A 186 87.05 -18.93 29.14
CA GLY A 186 86.27 -19.49 30.23
C GLY A 186 86.19 -18.63 31.49
N GLN A 187 85.11 -18.90 32.23
CA GLN A 187 84.96 -18.98 33.69
C GLN A 187 85.32 -17.77 34.57
N GLN A 188 84.29 -17.13 35.19
CA GLN A 188 83.98 -17.18 36.64
C GLN A 188 82.77 -16.28 37.06
N GLN A 189 81.71 -16.93 37.59
CA GLN A 189 80.69 -16.58 38.64
C GLN A 189 80.03 -15.16 38.72
N LEU A 190 78.72 -14.98 38.38
CA LEU A 190 77.42 -15.08 39.14
C LEU A 190 77.06 -13.84 40.03
N PRO A 191 75.76 -13.48 40.28
CA PRO A 191 74.50 -13.71 39.55
C PRO A 191 73.58 -12.45 39.44
N GLN A 192 72.72 -12.33 38.42
CA GLN A 192 71.45 -11.57 38.51
C GLN A 192 70.52 -11.85 37.32
N ASP A 193 69.22 -11.76 37.60
CA ASP A 193 68.07 -11.64 36.70
C ASP A 193 67.36 -12.93 36.22
N GLN A 194 66.62 -13.51 37.16
CA GLN A 194 65.33 -14.14 36.86
C GLN A 194 64.30 -13.08 36.42
N GLN A 195 64.36 -12.59 35.18
CA GLN A 195 63.26 -11.76 34.62
C GLN A 195 63.02 -11.93 33.11
N GLY A 196 63.58 -12.98 32.48
CA GLY A 196 63.46 -13.19 31.02
C GLY A 196 62.34 -14.13 30.55
N GLN A 197 61.74 -14.95 31.42
CA GLN A 197 60.84 -16.04 30.97
C GLN A 197 59.34 -15.79 31.19
N GLN A 198 58.93 -14.61 31.66
CA GLN A 198 57.51 -14.26 31.79
C GLN A 198 56.96 -13.35 30.68
N GLN A 199 57.80 -12.82 29.77
CA GLN A 199 57.31 -11.97 28.66
C GLN A 199 57.02 -12.70 27.35
N GLN A 200 57.56 -13.91 27.12
CA GLN A 200 57.23 -14.68 25.90
C GLN A 200 55.89 -15.44 25.98
N ASN A 201 55.29 -15.60 27.16
CA ASN A 201 53.97 -16.22 27.32
C ASN A 201 52.79 -15.23 27.35
N GLN A 202 53.03 -13.91 27.29
CA GLN A 202 51.94 -12.92 27.21
C GLN A 202 51.64 -12.47 25.77
N GLN A 203 52.58 -12.60 24.81
CA GLN A 203 52.29 -12.29 23.41
C GLN A 203 51.55 -13.42 22.66
N ASN A 204 51.59 -14.67 23.16
CA ASN A 204 50.81 -15.78 22.59
C ASN A 204 49.39 -15.93 23.17
N GLN A 205 48.95 -15.08 24.12
CA GLN A 205 47.57 -15.10 24.63
C GLN A 205 46.67 -13.98 24.06
N GLN A 206 47.23 -12.94 23.44
CA GLN A 206 46.41 -11.94 22.73
C GLN A 206 46.11 -12.32 21.27
N GLY A 207 46.81 -13.30 20.69
CA GLY A 207 46.53 -13.86 19.37
C GLY A 207 45.40 -14.90 19.31
N GLN A 208 44.92 -15.41 20.46
CA GLN A 208 43.88 -16.47 20.51
C GLN A 208 42.48 -15.97 20.90
N GLN A 209 42.29 -14.70 21.24
CA GLN A 209 40.96 -14.13 21.54
C GLN A 209 40.34 -13.31 20.39
N GLN A 210 41.02 -13.13 19.26
CA GLN A 210 40.45 -12.51 18.06
C GLN A 210 40.18 -13.49 16.90
N GLY A 211 40.18 -14.80 17.18
CA GLY A 211 39.85 -15.87 16.23
C GLY A 211 38.52 -16.60 16.49
N GLN A 212 37.72 -16.21 17.50
CA GLN A 212 36.48 -16.91 17.89
C GLN A 212 35.20 -16.04 17.82
N GLN A 213 35.08 -15.17 16.82
CA GLN A 213 33.81 -14.48 16.50
C GLN A 213 33.49 -14.48 14.99
N GLY A 214 33.91 -15.53 14.27
CA GLY A 214 33.77 -15.57 12.81
C GLY A 214 33.30 -16.91 12.21
N GLN A 215 32.90 -17.89 13.02
CA GLN A 215 32.40 -19.17 12.51
C GLN A 215 31.31 -19.67 13.47
N ASP A 216 30.07 -19.24 13.23
CA ASP A 216 28.85 -19.99 13.55
C ASP A 216 27.66 -19.14 13.08
N GLN A 217 27.20 -19.38 11.85
CA GLN A 217 25.79 -19.31 11.43
C GLN A 217 25.65 -19.52 9.92
N GLN A 218 25.96 -20.72 9.45
CA GLN A 218 25.22 -21.33 8.35
C GLN A 218 24.98 -22.80 8.65
N GLY A 219 23.70 -23.14 8.86
CA GLY A 219 23.17 -24.47 8.61
C GLY A 219 23.02 -25.37 9.84
N GLN A 220 21.81 -25.39 10.41
CA GLN A 220 21.08 -26.63 10.65
C GLN A 220 19.60 -26.33 10.91
N GLN A 221 18.82 -26.44 9.83
CA GLN A 221 17.39 -26.75 9.93
C GLN A 221 17.27 -28.24 10.24
N GLN A 222 16.74 -28.57 11.41
CA GLN A 222 16.00 -29.81 11.62
C GLN A 222 14.75 -29.51 12.45
N ASN A 223 13.61 -29.90 11.89
CA ASN A 223 12.30 -29.96 12.52
C ASN A 223 12.31 -31.10 13.57
N PRO A 224 11.50 -31.04 14.63
CA PRO A 224 10.27 -31.84 14.56
C PRO A 224 9.04 -31.25 15.29
N GLN A 225 7.92 -31.88 14.93
CA GLN A 225 6.53 -31.64 15.30
C GLN A 225 6.16 -32.04 16.73
N ASP A 226 4.95 -31.61 17.11
CA ASP A 226 4.01 -32.14 18.12
C ASP A 226 4.34 -32.00 19.61
N GLN A 227 3.59 -31.10 20.26
CA GLN A 227 2.52 -31.51 21.18
C GLN A 227 1.58 -30.33 21.47
N GLY A 228 0.33 -30.46 21.02
CA GLY A 228 -0.78 -29.65 21.53
C GLY A 228 -1.30 -30.21 22.85
N GLN A 229 -1.91 -29.36 23.67
CA GLN A 229 -3.36 -29.36 23.88
C GLN A 229 -3.78 -28.50 25.08
N GLN A 230 -4.89 -27.80 24.87
CA GLN A 230 -5.94 -27.46 25.83
C GLN A 230 -5.61 -26.52 27.01
N GLN A 231 -6.16 -25.31 26.95
CA GLN A 231 -7.23 -24.98 27.90
C GLN A 231 -8.17 -23.89 27.35
N GLN A 232 -9.45 -24.15 27.59
CA GLN A 232 -10.60 -23.34 27.29
C GLN A 232 -10.62 -22.13 28.23
N ASN A 233 -11.07 -20.96 27.76
CA ASN A 233 -12.11 -20.26 28.50
C ASN A 233 -12.94 -19.31 27.63
N GLN A 234 -14.25 -19.35 27.87
CA GLN A 234 -15.30 -18.52 27.31
C GLN A 234 -15.32 -17.15 28.00
N GLY A 235 -15.87 -16.13 27.35
CA GLY A 235 -16.47 -14.97 28.03
C GLY A 235 -16.18 -13.59 27.45
N ASN A 236 -17.18 -13.04 26.76
CA ASN A 236 -17.68 -11.64 26.72
C ASN A 236 -16.76 -10.40 26.77
N GLY A 237 -17.14 -9.45 25.89
CA GLY A 237 -16.96 -7.99 26.02
C GLY A 237 -15.65 -7.45 25.46
N ASP A 238 -15.54 -6.26 24.90
CA ASP A 238 -16.48 -5.20 24.56
C ASP A 238 -15.73 -4.23 23.63
N GLN A 239 -16.50 -3.52 22.80
CA GLN A 239 -16.32 -2.12 22.40
C GLN A 239 -14.89 -1.51 22.50
N ASN A 240 -14.20 -1.38 21.37
CA ASN A 240 -13.51 -0.12 21.03
C ASN A 240 -12.98 -0.10 19.59
N ALA A 241 -13.71 0.57 18.70
CA ALA A 241 -13.15 1.14 17.47
C ALA A 241 -13.97 2.40 17.13
N GLN A 242 -14.11 3.28 18.11
CA GLN A 242 -14.50 4.67 17.90
C GLN A 242 -13.24 5.51 17.96
N ASN A 243 -12.70 5.86 16.80
CA ASN A 243 -11.98 7.12 16.66
C ASN A 243 -12.06 7.58 15.20
N ALA A 244 -13.28 7.92 14.80
CA ALA A 244 -13.52 8.87 13.72
C ALA A 244 -13.91 10.20 14.37
N GLN A 245 -12.90 11.01 14.71
CA GLN A 245 -13.07 12.46 14.84
C GLN A 245 -12.98 13.00 13.40
N GLY A 246 -13.83 13.89 12.88
CA GLY A 246 -15.03 14.54 13.34
C GLY A 246 -15.49 15.43 12.18
N PHE A 247 -16.56 15.04 11.48
CA PHE A 247 -17.26 15.91 10.54
C PHE A 247 -18.75 15.80 10.83
N THR A 248 -19.29 16.83 11.48
CA THR A 248 -20.70 17.00 11.78
C THR A 248 -21.47 17.31 10.49
N ALA A 249 -22.17 16.31 9.95
CA ALA A 249 -23.26 16.54 9.00
C ALA A 249 -24.58 16.60 9.78
N GLN A 250 -25.20 17.78 9.81
CA GLN A 250 -26.48 18.02 10.46
C GLN A 250 -27.59 17.24 9.73
N ASN A 251 -28.39 16.55 10.54
CA ASN A 251 -29.52 15.74 10.15
C ASN A 251 -30.77 16.64 10.03
N ALA A 252 -31.44 16.66 8.88
CA ALA A 252 -32.77 17.26 8.74
C ALA A 252 -33.79 16.16 8.41
N ASN A 253 -34.44 15.66 9.46
CA ASN A 253 -35.67 14.90 9.40
C ASN A 253 -36.83 15.79 8.91
N GLN A 254 -37.54 15.41 7.85
CA GLN A 254 -38.98 15.70 7.76
C GLN A 254 -39.74 14.50 7.19
N ARG A 255 -40.48 13.83 8.09
CA ARG A 255 -41.66 13.04 7.75
C ARG A 255 -42.85 13.99 7.55
N ARG A 256 -43.65 13.79 6.51
CA ARG A 256 -45.12 13.88 6.52
C ARG A 256 -45.69 13.24 5.24
N SER A 257 -46.85 12.63 5.37
CA SER A 257 -47.71 11.96 4.37
C SER A 257 -49.17 12.26 4.77
N PRO A 258 -50.22 11.97 3.99
CA PRO A 258 -50.53 12.32 2.60
C PRO A 258 -51.92 13.01 2.44
N GLY A 259 -52.28 13.50 1.23
CA GLY A 259 -53.68 13.65 0.81
C GLY A 259 -54.01 14.76 -0.22
N GLY A 260 -54.77 14.40 -1.27
CA GLY A 260 -55.84 15.25 -1.84
C GLY A 260 -55.70 15.77 -3.29
N ASN A 261 -56.63 15.34 -4.16
CA ASN A 261 -56.84 15.69 -5.58
C ASN A 261 -57.41 17.10 -5.84
N ASN A 262 -57.17 17.64 -7.06
CA ASN A 262 -58.12 18.10 -8.12
C ASN A 262 -57.52 19.27 -8.93
N GLN A 263 -57.29 19.13 -10.24
CA GLN A 263 -58.17 19.41 -11.39
C GLN A 263 -58.58 20.89 -11.55
N GLY A 264 -58.28 21.46 -12.74
CA GLY A 264 -58.85 22.72 -13.23
C GLY A 264 -58.16 23.27 -14.47
N ASN A 265 -58.63 22.85 -15.66
CA ASN A 265 -58.38 23.49 -16.96
C ASN A 265 -58.97 24.92 -17.00
N ASN A 266 -58.36 25.84 -17.77
CA ASN A 266 -59.13 26.61 -18.76
C ASN A 266 -58.28 27.25 -19.87
N GLN A 267 -58.87 27.28 -21.06
CA GLN A 267 -58.35 27.76 -22.35
C GLN A 267 -58.78 29.23 -22.64
N GLY A 268 -58.19 29.82 -23.69
CA GLY A 268 -58.77 30.92 -24.49
C GLY A 268 -57.78 32.07 -24.74
N ASN A 269 -57.17 32.23 -25.92
CA ASN A 269 -57.66 32.71 -27.23
C ASN A 269 -57.27 34.19 -27.53
N ASN A 270 -56.19 34.32 -28.31
CA ASN A 270 -56.03 35.00 -29.62
C ASN A 270 -56.76 36.31 -29.98
N GLN A 271 -55.98 37.28 -30.52
CA GLN A 271 -56.24 38.33 -31.55
C GLN A 271 -55.27 39.51 -31.26
N GLY A 272 -54.60 40.23 -32.17
CA GLY A 272 -54.47 40.27 -33.62
C GLY A 272 -53.77 41.62 -34.01
N ASN A 273 -53.29 41.71 -35.25
CA ASN A 273 -53.11 42.93 -36.09
C ASN A 273 -51.71 43.57 -36.34
N GLN A 274 -51.27 43.47 -37.62
CA GLN A 274 -50.71 44.45 -38.60
C GLN A 274 -49.96 45.72 -38.10
N GLY A 275 -48.86 46.24 -38.65
CA GLY A 275 -48.01 45.95 -39.82
C GLY A 275 -47.00 47.10 -40.09
N ASN A 276 -46.05 46.86 -41.01
CA ASN A 276 -45.28 47.78 -41.88
C ASN A 276 -43.91 48.42 -41.49
N GLN A 277 -42.95 48.22 -42.42
CA GLN A 277 -41.81 49.04 -42.88
C GLN A 277 -40.53 49.26 -42.04
N GLY A 278 -39.43 48.65 -42.53
CA GLY A 278 -38.33 49.44 -43.10
C GLY A 278 -37.03 49.64 -42.30
N ASN A 279 -36.00 48.89 -42.70
CA ASN A 279 -34.58 49.30 -42.84
C ASN A 279 -33.56 49.01 -41.71
N GLN A 280 -32.53 48.24 -42.13
CA GLN A 280 -31.11 48.26 -41.75
C GLN A 280 -30.63 47.79 -40.36
N GLY A 281 -29.87 46.68 -40.38
CA GLY A 281 -28.63 46.57 -39.59
C GLY A 281 -28.59 45.50 -38.49
N ASN A 282 -27.90 44.39 -38.80
CA ASN A 282 -27.19 43.49 -37.88
C ASN A 282 -28.02 42.44 -37.08
N PRO A 283 -27.93 41.12 -37.36
CA PRO A 283 -28.50 40.10 -36.50
C PRO A 283 -27.51 39.67 -35.41
N GLN A 284 -27.73 40.16 -34.19
CA GLN A 284 -27.24 39.56 -32.95
C GLN A 284 -28.19 38.40 -32.57
N PRO A 285 -27.71 37.17 -32.33
CA PRO A 285 -28.59 36.04 -32.07
C PRO A 285 -29.28 36.14 -30.71
N THR A 286 -30.57 35.81 -30.76
CA THR A 286 -31.58 35.76 -29.71
C THR A 286 -31.19 34.91 -28.50
N ALA A 287 -31.52 35.42 -27.31
CA ALA A 287 -31.37 34.77 -26.02
C ALA A 287 -32.20 33.48 -25.90
N THR A 288 -31.54 32.41 -25.47
CA THR A 288 -32.12 31.11 -25.09
C THR A 288 -32.74 31.18 -23.68
N PRO A 289 -33.84 30.46 -23.37
CA PRO A 289 -34.44 30.45 -22.05
C PRO A 289 -33.50 29.92 -20.96
N SER A 290 -33.57 30.57 -19.81
CA SER A 290 -32.80 30.36 -18.58
C SER A 290 -32.55 28.89 -18.22
N GLN A 291 -31.29 28.47 -18.35
CA GLN A 291 -30.77 27.28 -17.69
C GLN A 291 -30.72 27.52 -16.18
N GLN A 292 -31.37 26.61 -15.45
CA GLN A 292 -31.23 26.41 -14.01
C GLN A 292 -29.73 26.38 -13.64
N PRO A 293 -29.30 26.96 -12.50
CA PRO A 293 -27.87 27.05 -12.19
C PRO A 293 -27.30 25.64 -12.09
N THR A 294 -26.52 25.25 -13.09
CA THR A 294 -25.65 24.08 -13.00
C THR A 294 -24.74 24.35 -11.82
N GLN A 295 -24.83 23.49 -10.80
CA GLN A 295 -23.78 23.47 -9.79
C GLN A 295 -22.43 23.41 -10.53
N PRO A 296 -21.43 24.21 -10.12
CA PRO A 296 -20.12 24.15 -10.74
C PRO A 296 -19.68 22.69 -10.77
N ALA A 297 -19.30 22.18 -11.94
CA ALA A 297 -18.65 20.89 -11.99
C ALA A 297 -17.49 20.94 -10.99
N PRO A 298 -17.35 19.97 -10.08
CA PRO A 298 -16.18 19.92 -9.22
C PRO A 298 -14.94 20.00 -10.12
N PRO A 299 -13.91 20.79 -9.74
CA PRO A 299 -12.72 20.92 -10.56
C PRO A 299 -12.20 19.53 -10.90
N ARG A 300 -11.86 19.27 -12.18
CA ARG A 300 -11.27 17.99 -12.58
C ARG A 300 -9.93 17.85 -11.83
N PRO A 301 -9.78 16.89 -10.90
CA PRO A 301 -8.52 16.65 -10.24
C PRO A 301 -7.62 15.92 -11.24
N GLY A 302 -6.58 16.62 -11.71
CA GLY A 302 -5.58 16.06 -12.61
C GLY A 302 -6.08 15.68 -14.00
N GLU A 303 -5.77 16.52 -14.99
CA GLU A 303 -5.55 15.95 -16.32
C GLU A 303 -4.13 15.34 -16.43
N ASP A 304 -3.36 15.19 -15.34
CA ASP A 304 -3.39 13.97 -14.50
C ASP A 304 -2.93 14.17 -13.02
N GLY A 305 -2.59 15.39 -12.62
CA GLY A 305 -2.05 15.76 -11.30
C GLY A 305 -3.06 16.27 -10.26
N SER A 306 -3.77 15.40 -9.56
CA SER A 306 -4.06 15.72 -8.16
C SER A 306 -2.74 15.58 -7.41
N GLU A 307 -2.10 16.69 -7.07
CA GLU A 307 -1.08 16.67 -6.01
C GLU A 307 -1.65 15.97 -4.78
N LEU A 308 -2.94 16.21 -4.50
CA LEU A 308 -3.75 15.51 -3.52
C LEU A 308 -3.85 14.01 -3.84
N GLY A 309 -3.41 13.17 -2.90
CA GLY A 309 -3.40 11.71 -2.99
C GLY A 309 -2.28 11.15 -3.87
N GLY A 310 -1.62 12.00 -4.66
CA GLY A 310 -0.41 11.68 -5.39
C GLY A 310 0.83 12.12 -4.61
N ALA A 311 1.68 12.92 -5.25
CA ALA A 311 2.94 13.35 -4.68
C ALA A 311 2.80 14.15 -3.37
N ALA A 312 1.70 14.90 -3.15
CA ALA A 312 1.53 15.65 -1.90
C ALA A 312 1.32 14.74 -0.68
N ASP A 313 0.77 13.54 -0.89
CA ASP A 313 0.62 12.51 0.14
C ASP A 313 1.78 11.49 0.09
N GLY A 314 2.91 11.84 -0.54
CA GLY A 314 4.10 10.99 -0.64
C GLY A 314 4.02 9.89 -1.69
N ASN A 315 2.93 9.79 -2.46
CA ASN A 315 2.78 8.82 -3.54
C ASN A 315 3.57 9.25 -4.79
N ILE A 316 4.85 8.90 -4.81
CA ILE A 316 5.80 9.26 -5.88
C ILE A 316 6.01 8.14 -6.90
N GLY A 317 6.40 8.53 -8.10
CA GLY A 317 6.69 7.62 -9.21
C GLY A 317 5.55 7.50 -10.22
N GLN A 318 5.83 6.78 -11.30
CA GLN A 318 4.90 6.64 -12.42
C GLN A 318 3.82 5.60 -12.12
N ILE A 319 2.55 5.97 -12.27
CA ILE A 319 1.43 5.02 -12.17
C ILE A 319 1.55 3.92 -13.25
N LEU A 320 1.50 2.67 -12.83
CA LEU A 320 1.48 1.52 -13.73
C LEU A 320 0.03 1.13 -14.05
N THR A 321 -0.32 1.16 -15.33
CA THR A 321 -1.59 0.60 -15.80
C THR A 321 -1.49 -0.93 -15.79
N PRO A 322 -2.47 -1.68 -15.24
CA PRO A 322 -2.46 -3.14 -15.27
C PRO A 322 -2.31 -3.69 -16.69
N ARG A 323 -1.58 -4.79 -16.84
CA ARG A 323 -1.53 -5.58 -18.09
C ARG A 323 -2.86 -6.29 -18.35
N SER A 324 -3.50 -6.79 -17.29
CA SER A 324 -4.85 -7.36 -17.34
C SER A 324 -5.61 -7.07 -16.05
N VAL A 325 -6.94 -6.96 -16.15
CA VAL A 325 -7.87 -6.96 -15.01
C VAL A 325 -8.91 -8.02 -15.28
N THR A 326 -9.11 -8.93 -14.33
CA THR A 326 -10.18 -9.94 -14.35
C THR A 326 -11.12 -9.68 -13.19
N LEU A 327 -12.39 -9.36 -13.48
CA LEU A 327 -13.45 -9.17 -12.50
C LEU A 327 -14.34 -10.42 -12.49
N GLN A 328 -14.02 -11.36 -11.62
CA GLN A 328 -14.69 -12.66 -11.58
C GLN A 328 -15.64 -12.75 -10.40
N PHE A 329 -16.91 -13.01 -10.68
CA PHE A 329 -17.92 -13.39 -9.69
C PHE A 329 -17.97 -14.90 -9.59
N ARG A 330 -17.74 -15.44 -8.40
CA ARG A 330 -17.59 -16.88 -8.15
C ARG A 330 -18.74 -17.41 -7.30
N GLY A 331 -19.14 -18.67 -7.52
CA GLY A 331 -20.16 -19.33 -6.72
C GLY A 331 -19.69 -19.70 -5.31
N ASN A 332 -20.62 -20.20 -4.50
CA ASN A 332 -20.35 -20.78 -3.19
C ASN A 332 -20.32 -22.32 -3.28
N PRO A 333 -19.41 -23.01 -2.58
CA PRO A 333 -19.31 -24.47 -2.67
C PRO A 333 -20.40 -25.24 -1.91
N PHE A 334 -21.13 -24.60 -0.98
CA PHE A 334 -22.13 -25.25 -0.12
C PHE A 334 -23.57 -24.86 -0.44
N SER A 335 -23.79 -23.68 -1.01
CA SER A 335 -25.12 -23.16 -1.30
C SER A 335 -25.18 -22.47 -2.65
N ARG A 336 -26.41 -22.31 -3.18
CA ARG A 336 -26.66 -21.42 -4.30
C ARG A 336 -26.47 -19.98 -3.84
N VAL A 337 -25.86 -19.17 -4.69
CA VAL A 337 -25.75 -17.73 -4.44
C VAL A 337 -27.07 -17.04 -4.76
N VAL A 338 -27.44 -16.03 -3.99
CA VAL A 338 -28.56 -15.11 -4.26
C VAL A 338 -28.06 -13.86 -5.00
N ALA A 339 -28.95 -13.15 -5.69
CA ALA A 339 -28.59 -11.89 -6.35
C ALA A 339 -28.11 -10.86 -5.35
N MET A 340 -26.98 -10.21 -5.65
CA MET A 340 -26.59 -9.00 -4.92
C MET A 340 -27.64 -7.92 -5.19
N PRO A 341 -28.18 -7.27 -4.14
CA PRO A 341 -29.03 -6.11 -4.36
C PRO A 341 -28.25 -5.02 -5.10
N ARG A 342 -28.96 -4.27 -5.95
CA ARG A 342 -28.39 -3.07 -6.55
C ARG A 342 -28.01 -2.09 -5.43
N PHE A 343 -26.89 -1.40 -5.63
CA PHE A 343 -26.25 -0.48 -4.69
C PHE A 343 -25.57 -1.14 -3.48
N LEU A 344 -25.39 -2.47 -3.50
CA LEU A 344 -24.52 -3.15 -2.54
C LEU A 344 -23.09 -2.58 -2.62
N ARG A 345 -22.53 -2.19 -1.47
CA ARG A 345 -21.17 -1.68 -1.34
C ARG A 345 -20.31 -2.72 -0.65
N LEU A 346 -19.19 -3.10 -1.26
CA LEU A 346 -18.26 -4.05 -0.66
C LEU A 346 -16.87 -3.43 -0.59
N ILE A 347 -16.17 -3.73 0.49
CA ILE A 347 -14.76 -3.37 0.70
C ILE A 347 -13.99 -4.64 1.04
N THR A 348 -12.79 -4.77 0.50
CA THR A 348 -11.80 -5.78 0.92
C THR A 348 -10.47 -5.12 1.24
N GLY A 349 -9.71 -5.72 2.15
CA GLY A 349 -8.47 -5.13 2.65
C GLY A 349 -8.70 -3.98 3.62
N ASP A 350 -7.63 -3.27 3.94
CA ASP A 350 -7.65 -2.10 4.83
C ASP A 350 -6.53 -1.13 4.44
N ALA A 351 -6.92 0.04 3.94
CA ALA A 351 -6.00 1.10 3.55
C ALA A 351 -5.13 1.62 4.71
N LYS A 352 -5.51 1.36 5.96
CA LYS A 352 -4.81 1.76 7.18
C LYS A 352 -4.32 0.57 8.00
N ALA A 353 -4.11 -0.59 7.38
CA ALA A 353 -3.75 -1.84 8.07
C ALA A 353 -2.49 -1.75 8.95
N SER A 354 -1.50 -0.91 8.61
CA SER A 354 -0.31 -0.73 9.44
C SER A 354 -0.64 -0.06 10.78
N THR A 355 -1.67 0.79 10.81
CA THR A 355 -2.12 1.51 12.02
C THR A 355 -3.26 0.78 12.74
N ASN A 356 -4.22 0.24 12.00
CA ASN A 356 -5.40 -0.45 12.54
C ASN A 356 -5.10 -1.88 13.01
N GLY A 357 -3.98 -2.46 12.57
CA GLY A 357 -3.66 -3.87 12.74
C GLY A 357 -4.24 -4.77 11.65
N GLY A 358 -3.84 -6.05 11.66
CA GLY A 358 -4.06 -6.98 10.55
C GLY A 358 -5.47 -7.60 10.43
N ALA A 359 -6.43 -7.25 11.29
CA ALA A 359 -7.74 -7.91 11.34
C ALA A 359 -8.51 -7.83 10.00
N ASN A 360 -8.47 -6.64 9.38
CA ASN A 360 -9.10 -6.35 8.10
C ASN A 360 -8.13 -6.42 6.90
N ALA A 361 -6.84 -6.66 7.15
CA ALA A 361 -5.87 -6.82 6.09
C ALA A 361 -6.20 -8.07 5.26
N ARG A 362 -6.23 -7.91 3.93
CA ARG A 362 -6.56 -8.97 2.96
C ARG A 362 -5.69 -8.91 1.71
N ALA A 363 -4.56 -8.22 1.78
CA ALA A 363 -3.61 -8.14 0.68
C ALA A 363 -3.17 -9.54 0.23
N GLN A 364 -3.20 -9.79 -1.08
CA GLN A 364 -2.69 -11.04 -1.65
C GLN A 364 -1.86 -10.72 -2.89
N TRP A 365 -0.55 -10.85 -2.73
CA TRP A 365 0.42 -10.61 -3.79
C TRP A 365 1.09 -11.91 -4.21
N SER A 366 1.28 -12.08 -5.52
CA SER A 366 1.91 -13.25 -6.12
C SER A 366 2.57 -12.90 -7.46
N CYS A 367 2.99 -13.91 -8.21
CA CYS A 367 3.49 -13.80 -9.57
C CYS A 367 2.79 -14.82 -10.47
N THR A 368 2.64 -14.52 -11.75
CA THR A 368 2.15 -15.52 -12.72
C THR A 368 3.06 -16.75 -12.72
N GLY A 369 2.47 -17.95 -12.76
CA GLY A 369 3.22 -19.20 -12.60
C GLY A 369 3.51 -19.59 -11.14
N PHE A 370 3.20 -18.72 -10.18
CA PHE A 370 3.37 -18.94 -8.73
C PHE A 370 2.07 -18.68 -7.95
N THR A 371 0.91 -18.76 -8.60
CA THR A 371 -0.40 -18.41 -8.02
C THR A 371 -0.92 -19.39 -6.96
N ASN A 372 -0.07 -20.31 -6.49
CA ASN A 372 -0.27 -21.13 -5.29
C ASN A 372 0.57 -20.63 -4.09
N ARG A 373 1.29 -19.52 -4.26
CA ARG A 373 2.10 -18.84 -3.25
C ARG A 373 1.64 -17.40 -3.20
N PHE A 374 1.16 -16.97 -2.05
CA PHE A 374 0.73 -15.58 -1.83
C PHE A 374 1.40 -15.05 -0.58
N THR A 375 1.75 -13.77 -0.61
CA THR A 375 2.19 -13.01 0.56
C THR A 375 1.20 -11.87 0.80
N SER A 376 0.92 -11.61 2.08
CA SER A 376 0.01 -10.55 2.53
C SER A 376 0.74 -9.39 3.22
N THR A 377 2.05 -9.52 3.44
CA THR A 377 2.86 -8.57 4.21
C THR A 377 4.12 -8.12 3.47
N GLN A 378 4.39 -8.66 2.28
CA GLN A 378 5.53 -8.30 1.46
C GLN A 378 5.13 -8.26 -0.02
N TYR A 379 5.82 -7.44 -0.81
CA TYR A 379 5.78 -7.44 -2.26
C TYR A 379 6.61 -8.60 -2.83
N PRO A 380 6.09 -9.36 -3.80
CA PRO A 380 6.84 -10.46 -4.38
C PRO A 380 7.81 -9.96 -5.45
N LEU A 381 9.05 -10.44 -5.38
CA LEU A 381 10.03 -10.35 -6.46
C LEU A 381 9.75 -11.49 -7.44
N CYS A 382 9.23 -11.11 -8.62
CA CYS A 382 8.81 -12.08 -9.63
C CYS A 382 9.98 -12.55 -10.52
N PRO A 383 10.11 -13.86 -10.78
CA PRO A 383 11.10 -14.37 -11.73
C PRO A 383 10.93 -13.76 -13.12
N ARG A 384 12.03 -13.71 -13.89
CA ARG A 384 12.00 -13.21 -15.27
C ARG A 384 10.89 -13.88 -16.08
N GLY A 385 10.17 -13.08 -16.86
CA GLY A 385 9.03 -13.55 -17.66
C GLY A 385 7.71 -13.68 -16.88
N SER A 386 7.72 -13.58 -15.55
CA SER A 386 6.50 -13.54 -14.74
C SER A 386 6.01 -12.11 -14.55
N LEU A 387 4.68 -11.94 -14.52
CA LEU A 387 4.01 -10.70 -14.13
C LEU A 387 3.72 -10.72 -12.64
N LEU A 388 3.75 -9.53 -12.02
CA LEU A 388 3.18 -9.32 -10.68
C LEU A 388 1.68 -9.61 -10.71
N VAL A 389 1.16 -10.27 -9.69
CA VAL A 389 -0.27 -10.58 -9.51
C VAL A 389 -0.76 -9.98 -8.21
N ARG A 390 -1.82 -9.17 -8.27
CA ARG A 390 -2.64 -8.73 -7.13
C ARG A 390 -3.96 -9.47 -7.17
N MET A 391 -4.39 -10.01 -6.04
CA MET A 391 -5.67 -10.71 -5.89
C MET A 391 -6.45 -10.08 -4.74
N LEU A 392 -7.66 -9.62 -5.05
CA LEU A 392 -8.53 -8.89 -4.12
C LEU A 392 -9.85 -9.65 -4.02
N ASP A 393 -9.99 -10.44 -2.97
CA ASP A 393 -11.17 -11.26 -2.68
C ASP A 393 -12.13 -10.49 -1.79
N PHE A 394 -13.36 -10.32 -2.24
CA PHE A 394 -14.40 -9.64 -1.47
C PHE A 394 -15.14 -10.61 -0.54
N PRO A 395 -15.73 -10.09 0.55
CA PRO A 395 -16.67 -10.86 1.35
C PRO A 395 -17.90 -11.25 0.51
N SER A 396 -18.56 -12.35 0.85
CA SER A 396 -19.64 -12.92 0.03
C SER A 396 -20.78 -13.55 0.82
N CYS A 397 -20.87 -13.26 2.12
CA CYS A 397 -21.90 -13.76 3.00
C CYS A 397 -22.71 -12.57 3.52
N TRP A 398 -23.76 -12.24 2.79
CA TRP A 398 -24.60 -11.06 2.99
C TRP A 398 -25.65 -11.28 4.08
N ASP A 399 -25.95 -10.28 4.90
CA ASP A 399 -26.98 -10.34 5.95
C ASP A 399 -28.41 -10.57 5.42
N GLY A 400 -28.61 -10.42 4.10
CA GLY A 400 -29.90 -10.65 3.45
C GLY A 400 -30.81 -9.42 3.43
N GLN A 401 -30.36 -8.28 3.95
CA GLN A 401 -31.17 -7.08 4.13
C GLN A 401 -30.49 -5.81 3.62
N ASN A 402 -29.24 -5.53 4.03
CA ASN A 402 -28.66 -4.20 3.90
C ASN A 402 -27.71 -4.09 2.71
N THR A 403 -27.84 -3.04 1.90
CA THR A 403 -26.87 -2.74 0.82
C THR A 403 -25.59 -2.08 1.34
N ASP A 404 -25.59 -1.62 2.59
CA ASP A 404 -24.46 -1.03 3.27
C ASP A 404 -24.65 -1.11 4.79
N SER A 405 -23.57 -0.91 5.56
CA SER A 405 -23.62 -0.74 7.01
C SER A 405 -22.89 0.53 7.42
N ALA A 406 -23.10 1.01 8.65
CA ALA A 406 -22.47 2.24 9.13
C ALA A 406 -20.93 2.24 9.06
N ASN A 407 -20.31 1.05 9.07
CA ASN A 407 -18.88 0.86 8.91
C ASN A 407 -18.48 0.22 7.57
N HIS A 408 -19.43 0.11 6.64
CA HIS A 408 -19.28 -0.47 5.29
C HIS A 408 -18.80 -1.93 5.23
N ARG A 409 -18.83 -2.66 6.36
CA ARG A 409 -18.25 -4.01 6.47
C ARG A 409 -19.17 -5.05 7.09
N THR A 410 -19.94 -4.71 8.12
CA THR A 410 -20.71 -5.71 8.89
C THR A 410 -21.92 -6.29 8.18
N HIS A 411 -22.41 -5.67 7.10
CA HIS A 411 -23.51 -6.21 6.30
C HIS A 411 -23.08 -7.36 5.37
N VAL A 412 -21.79 -7.54 5.09
CA VAL A 412 -21.26 -8.70 4.35
C VAL A 412 -20.01 -9.27 5.01
N LEU A 413 -20.08 -10.53 5.40
CA LEU A 413 -18.99 -11.25 6.05
C LEU A 413 -18.16 -12.05 5.04
N PHE A 414 -16.90 -12.28 5.40
CA PHE A 414 -16.08 -13.26 4.70
C PHE A 414 -16.59 -14.69 5.02
N PRO A 415 -16.72 -15.56 4.01
CA PRO A 415 -16.92 -16.99 4.26
C PRO A 415 -15.71 -17.58 5.01
N GLY A 416 -15.95 -18.68 5.73
CA GLY A 416 -14.87 -19.49 6.30
C GLY A 416 -13.95 -20.06 5.21
N GLN A 417 -12.78 -20.60 5.60
CA GLN A 417 -11.77 -21.10 4.64
C GLN A 417 -12.33 -22.18 3.69
N ASN A 418 -13.25 -23.01 4.17
CA ASN A 418 -13.93 -24.03 3.37
C ASN A 418 -14.91 -23.44 2.34
N GLY A 419 -15.25 -22.15 2.45
CA GLY A 419 -16.22 -21.42 1.65
C GLY A 419 -17.61 -21.33 2.30
N ALA A 420 -17.82 -21.83 3.52
CA ALA A 420 -19.12 -21.80 4.18
C ALA A 420 -19.44 -20.39 4.68
N CYS A 421 -20.69 -19.96 4.50
CA CYS A 421 -21.15 -18.71 5.06
C CYS A 421 -21.56 -18.87 6.53
N PRO A 422 -21.26 -17.89 7.40
CA PRO A 422 -21.72 -17.89 8.79
C PRO A 422 -23.25 -17.99 8.89
N ALA A 423 -23.75 -18.56 9.99
CA ALA A 423 -25.19 -18.64 10.24
C ALA A 423 -25.85 -17.25 10.19
N GLY A 424 -27.08 -17.19 9.68
CA GLY A 424 -27.82 -15.94 9.51
C GLY A 424 -27.45 -15.12 8.27
N THR A 425 -26.49 -15.58 7.46
CA THR A 425 -26.12 -14.92 6.20
C THR A 425 -26.51 -15.75 4.97
N ARG A 426 -26.55 -15.08 3.81
CA ARG A 426 -26.84 -15.67 2.50
C ARG A 426 -25.63 -15.51 1.60
N ALA A 427 -25.26 -16.58 0.90
CA ALA A 427 -24.18 -16.50 -0.08
C ALA A 427 -24.60 -15.60 -1.26
N ILE A 428 -23.77 -14.62 -1.60
CA ILE A 428 -23.84 -13.83 -2.84
C ILE A 428 -22.66 -14.22 -3.76
N PRO A 429 -22.68 -13.91 -5.08
CA PRO A 429 -21.52 -14.13 -5.92
C PRO A 429 -20.28 -13.44 -5.33
N GLN A 430 -19.22 -14.19 -5.10
CA GLN A 430 -17.98 -13.65 -4.55
C GLN A 430 -17.19 -12.95 -5.65
N LEU A 431 -17.05 -11.63 -5.55
CA LEU A 431 -16.16 -10.88 -6.44
C LEU A 431 -14.69 -11.18 -6.08
N ARG A 432 -13.91 -11.52 -7.09
CA ARG A 432 -12.44 -11.50 -7.10
C ARG A 432 -11.97 -10.56 -8.19
N MET A 433 -11.19 -9.56 -7.82
CA MET A 433 -10.40 -8.80 -8.78
C MET A 433 -9.00 -9.43 -8.87
N THR A 434 -8.56 -9.76 -10.07
CA THR A 434 -7.19 -10.22 -10.31
C THR A 434 -6.52 -9.30 -11.31
N LEU A 435 -5.46 -8.65 -10.85
CA LEU A 435 -4.72 -7.65 -11.63
C LEU A 435 -3.31 -8.15 -11.88
N THR A 436 -2.84 -8.00 -13.12
CA THR A 436 -1.45 -8.31 -13.45
C THR A 436 -0.69 -7.07 -13.88
N TYR A 437 0.59 -7.00 -13.53
CA TYR A 437 1.45 -5.87 -13.88
C TYR A 437 2.80 -6.34 -14.38
N GLN A 438 3.33 -5.59 -15.34
CA GLN A 438 4.72 -5.72 -15.72
C GLN A 438 5.53 -4.73 -14.90
N VAL A 439 6.49 -5.25 -14.14
CA VAL A 439 7.41 -4.48 -13.30
C VAL A 439 8.85 -4.88 -13.63
N PRO A 440 9.84 -3.98 -13.46
CA PRO A 440 11.24 -4.35 -13.52
C PRO A 440 11.61 -5.48 -12.56
N GLN A 441 12.78 -6.09 -12.77
CA GLN A 441 13.32 -7.06 -11.84
C GLN A 441 13.88 -6.34 -10.60
N GLY A 442 13.59 -6.90 -9.42
CA GLY A 442 14.00 -6.33 -8.13
C GLY A 442 12.93 -5.45 -7.47
N PRO A 443 13.22 -4.87 -6.30
CA PRO A 443 12.37 -3.92 -5.61
C PRO A 443 12.15 -2.66 -6.46
N SER A 444 10.98 -2.52 -7.07
CA SER A 444 10.79 -1.49 -8.10
C SER A 444 9.39 -0.89 -8.13
N PHE A 445 8.52 -1.21 -7.19
CA PHE A 445 7.14 -0.74 -7.20
C PHE A 445 6.58 -0.64 -5.79
N ALA A 446 5.53 0.15 -5.64
CA ALA A 446 4.81 0.33 -4.39
C ALA A 446 3.33 0.59 -4.68
N VAL A 447 2.44 0.17 -3.79
CA VAL A 447 1.03 0.59 -3.82
C VAL A 447 0.92 2.03 -3.30
N ASP A 448 0.02 2.83 -3.87
CA ASP A 448 -0.31 4.11 -3.26
C ASP A 448 -1.01 3.87 -1.90
N ALA A 449 -0.70 4.71 -0.93
CA ALA A 449 -1.22 4.60 0.43
C ALA A 449 -1.26 5.98 1.11
N PHE A 450 -1.91 6.04 2.27
CA PHE A 450 -1.76 7.17 3.19
C PHE A 450 -0.28 7.31 3.61
N PRO A 451 0.21 8.54 3.87
CA PRO A 451 1.61 8.79 4.24
C PRO A 451 2.10 7.92 5.41
N GLU A 452 1.28 7.77 6.45
CA GLU A 452 1.63 7.04 7.68
C GLU A 452 1.74 5.52 7.46
N GLN A 453 1.28 5.01 6.32
CA GLN A 453 1.30 3.58 6.00
C GLN A 453 2.58 3.15 5.28
N LEU A 454 3.43 4.11 4.87
CA LEU A 454 4.73 3.88 4.27
C LEU A 454 4.67 2.93 3.06
N HIS A 455 3.55 2.95 2.32
CA HIS A 455 3.30 2.07 1.18
C HIS A 455 3.46 0.57 1.50
N ASN A 456 3.18 0.18 2.75
CA ASN A 456 3.29 -1.20 3.18
C ASN A 456 2.31 -2.09 2.38
N PRO A 457 2.76 -3.20 1.77
CA PRO A 457 1.89 -4.08 0.97
C PRO A 457 0.66 -4.61 1.69
N VAL A 458 0.67 -4.63 3.04
CA VAL A 458 -0.48 -5.04 3.87
C VAL A 458 -1.69 -4.10 3.72
N THR A 459 -1.48 -2.86 3.27
CA THR A 459 -2.55 -1.87 3.09
C THR A 459 -3.31 -2.01 1.79
N ASP A 460 -2.99 -3.03 0.98
CA ASP A 460 -3.73 -3.27 -0.26
C ASP A 460 -5.22 -3.54 0.02
N HIS A 461 -6.07 -2.98 -0.83
CA HIS A 461 -7.51 -2.98 -0.67
C HIS A 461 -8.21 -2.76 -2.02
N ALA A 462 -9.52 -2.98 -2.03
CA ALA A 462 -10.37 -2.56 -3.14
C ALA A 462 -11.81 -2.40 -2.69
N ASP A 463 -12.54 -1.70 -3.54
CA ASP A 463 -13.89 -1.25 -3.28
C ASP A 463 -14.77 -1.58 -4.50
N PHE A 464 -16.01 -1.92 -4.23
CA PHE A 464 -17.00 -2.27 -5.23
C PHE A 464 -18.35 -1.66 -4.88
N HIS A 465 -18.93 -0.93 -5.82
CA HIS A 465 -20.30 -0.43 -5.71
C HIS A 465 -21.13 -1.05 -6.84
N ASN A 466 -22.01 -1.99 -6.49
CA ASN A 466 -22.83 -2.73 -7.44
C ASN A 466 -23.90 -1.83 -8.06
N VAL A 467 -23.84 -1.61 -9.37
CA VAL A 467 -24.86 -0.86 -10.13
C VAL A 467 -25.31 -1.69 -11.35
N MET A 468 -25.13 -3.01 -11.29
CA MET A 468 -25.74 -3.92 -12.26
C MET A 468 -27.27 -3.77 -12.24
N SER A 469 -27.91 -3.92 -13.40
CA SER A 469 -29.37 -4.02 -13.46
C SER A 469 -29.81 -5.34 -12.81
N THR A 470 -31.06 -5.38 -12.34
CA THR A 470 -31.64 -6.63 -11.81
C THR A 470 -31.59 -7.75 -12.84
N GLN A 471 -31.80 -7.43 -14.13
CA GLN A 471 -31.70 -8.40 -15.22
C GLN A 471 -30.28 -8.97 -15.35
N LEU A 472 -29.26 -8.11 -15.33
CA LEU A 472 -27.87 -8.54 -15.44
C LEU A 472 -27.47 -9.40 -14.22
N MET A 473 -27.76 -8.94 -13.00
CA MET A 473 -27.42 -9.70 -11.79
C MET A 473 -28.14 -11.05 -11.75
N ASN A 474 -29.39 -11.13 -12.21
CA ASN A 474 -30.10 -12.41 -12.35
C ASN A 474 -29.41 -13.33 -13.36
N ALA A 475 -28.91 -12.82 -14.48
CA ALA A 475 -28.14 -13.61 -15.44
C ALA A 475 -26.82 -14.12 -14.83
N VAL A 476 -26.10 -13.27 -14.08
CA VAL A 476 -24.89 -13.64 -13.33
C VAL A 476 -25.17 -14.81 -12.39
N VAL A 477 -26.18 -14.67 -11.52
CA VAL A 477 -26.56 -15.69 -10.55
C VAL A 477 -27.01 -16.98 -11.23
N GLN A 478 -27.78 -16.89 -12.31
CA GLN A 478 -28.22 -18.07 -13.04
C GLN A 478 -27.04 -18.82 -13.66
N CYS A 479 -26.08 -18.13 -14.27
CA CYS A 479 -24.87 -18.76 -14.79
C CYS A 479 -24.11 -19.50 -13.68
N ILE A 480 -23.86 -18.80 -12.57
CA ILE A 480 -23.11 -19.34 -11.43
C ILE A 480 -23.82 -20.55 -10.82
N ASN A 481 -25.12 -20.46 -10.56
CA ASN A 481 -25.89 -21.53 -9.93
C ASN A 481 -26.13 -22.74 -10.85
N ARG A 482 -25.97 -22.59 -12.17
CA ARG A 482 -25.91 -23.71 -13.13
C ARG A 482 -24.53 -24.36 -13.19
N GLY A 483 -23.55 -23.86 -12.44
CA GLY A 483 -22.17 -24.35 -12.48
C GLY A 483 -21.42 -24.00 -13.77
N GLN A 484 -21.91 -23.03 -14.53
CA GLN A 484 -21.33 -22.60 -15.80
C GLN A 484 -20.23 -21.56 -15.58
N ARG A 485 -19.34 -21.44 -16.58
CA ARG A 485 -18.36 -20.36 -16.65
C ARG A 485 -18.78 -19.40 -17.75
N CYS A 486 -19.38 -18.32 -17.31
CA CYS A 486 -19.53 -17.08 -18.05
C CYS A 486 -18.46 -16.10 -17.50
#